data_AF-A0A4R8LEK3-F1
#
_entry.id   AF-A0A4R8LEK3-F1
#
_cell.length_a   1.000
_cell.length_b   1.000
_cell.length_c   1.000
_cell.angle_alpha   90.00
_cell.angle_beta   90.00
_cell.angle_gamma   90.00
#
_symmetry.space_group_name_H-M   'P 1'
#
loop_
_entity.id
_entity.type
_entity.pdbx_description
1 polymer ?
#
loop_
_entity_poly.entity_id
_entity_poly.type
_entity_poly.pdbx_seq_one_letter_code
_entity_poly.pdbx_strand_id
1 'polypeptide(L)'
;MSASRRAFVISLAGLASNLFLVNVARADGTPVSESDPAAMALGYKANASQVDKAKFKNYMPGDKCSNCQFYQGAASAASAPCPLLGGKLVLGEGWCQGYAKKA
;
A
#
# COMPACT_ATOMS: atom_id res chain seq x y z
N MET A 1 25.23 -27.93 57.05
CA MET A 1 23.77 -27.65 56.91
C MET A 1 23.50 -27.36 55.44
N SER A 2 23.11 -28.38 54.68
CA SER A 2 21.72 -28.72 54.31
C SER A 2 21.09 -27.70 53.35
N ALA A 3 20.66 -28.22 52.22
CA ALA A 3 20.05 -27.53 51.10
C ALA A 3 18.82 -26.70 51.51
N SER A 4 18.68 -25.53 50.91
CA SER A 4 17.36 -24.96 50.64
C SER A 4 17.40 -24.14 49.35
N ARG A 5 17.63 -24.86 48.24
CA ARG A 5 17.07 -24.50 46.94
C ARG A 5 15.58 -24.81 47.04
N ARG A 6 14.68 -23.89 46.62
CA ARG A 6 13.20 -23.98 46.58
C ARG A 6 12.47 -23.32 47.76
N ALA A 7 12.42 -21.98 47.85
CA ALA A 7 11.32 -21.29 48.56
C ALA A 7 11.34 -19.74 48.42
N PHE A 8 11.49 -19.16 47.24
CA PHE A 8 11.02 -17.78 47.01
C PHE A 8 10.78 -17.60 45.49
N VAL A 9 9.70 -18.20 44.97
CA VAL A 9 8.48 -17.46 44.58
C VAL A 9 8.82 -16.53 43.39
N ILE A 10 8.85 -17.10 42.17
CA ILE A 10 7.84 -16.82 41.12
C ILE A 10 7.31 -15.38 41.27
N SER A 11 8.09 -14.42 40.77
CA SER A 11 7.66 -13.03 40.66
C SER A 11 7.55 -12.68 39.17
N LEU A 12 6.34 -12.88 38.67
CA LEU A 12 5.64 -12.08 37.65
C LEU A 12 6.33 -11.91 36.29
N ALA A 13 5.90 -12.75 35.36
CA ALA A 13 5.73 -12.38 33.96
C ALA A 13 4.72 -11.23 33.83
N GLY A 14 4.96 -10.29 32.91
CA GLY A 14 3.87 -9.48 32.36
C GLY A 14 4.24 -8.06 31.90
N LEU A 15 4.34 -7.91 30.57
CA LEU A 15 3.92 -6.73 29.81
C LEU A 15 4.77 -5.45 29.91
N ALA A 16 5.96 -5.45 29.27
CA ALA A 16 6.47 -4.22 28.66
C ALA A 16 5.88 -4.12 27.25
N SER A 17 4.73 -3.45 27.16
CA SER A 17 4.04 -3.16 25.91
C SER A 17 4.96 -2.36 24.98
N ASN A 18 5.46 -3.00 23.92
CA ASN A 18 6.02 -2.29 22.77
C ASN A 18 4.87 -1.54 22.10
N LEU A 19 4.61 -0.30 22.53
CA LEU A 19 3.87 0.67 21.75
C LEU A 19 4.72 0.97 20.50
N PHE A 20 4.58 0.13 19.48
CA PHE A 20 4.95 0.50 18.13
C PHE A 20 4.05 1.69 17.77
N LEU A 21 4.59 2.89 17.95
CA LEU A 21 4.11 4.08 17.29
C LEU A 21 4.19 3.79 15.80
N VAL A 22 3.10 3.29 15.23
CA VAL A 22 2.90 3.28 13.79
C VAL A 22 2.93 4.73 13.37
N ASN A 23 4.10 5.14 12.87
CA ASN A 23 4.28 6.42 12.22
C ASN A 23 3.39 6.37 10.97
N VAL A 24 2.14 6.80 11.09
CA VAL A 24 1.27 7.05 9.94
C VAL A 24 1.86 8.27 9.26
N ALA A 25 2.90 8.04 8.45
CA ALA A 25 3.37 9.01 7.50
C ALA A 25 2.19 9.30 6.58
N ARG A 26 1.48 10.39 6.87
CA ARG A 26 0.54 11.00 5.93
C ARG A 26 1.43 11.47 4.80
N ALA A 27 1.51 10.68 3.73
CA ALA A 27 2.29 11.05 2.56
C ALA A 27 1.66 12.34 1.99
N ASP A 28 2.25 13.50 2.26
CA ASP A 28 1.99 14.77 1.58
C ASP A 28 2.55 14.72 0.15
N GLY A 29 2.20 13.66 -0.59
CA GLY A 29 2.58 13.51 -1.99
C GLY A 29 1.60 14.26 -2.88
N THR A 30 2.09 14.80 -3.99
CA THR A 30 1.22 15.40 -5.00
C THR A 30 0.34 14.30 -5.62
N PRO A 31 -1.00 14.43 -5.62
CA PRO A 31 -1.87 13.48 -6.32
C PRO A 31 -1.59 13.54 -7.82
N VAL A 32 -1.65 12.38 -8.47
CA VAL A 32 -1.56 12.32 -9.93
C VAL A 32 -2.85 12.88 -10.53
N SER A 33 -2.70 13.80 -11.49
CA SER A 33 -3.82 14.22 -12.33
C SER A 33 -3.90 13.30 -13.55
N GLU A 34 -5.11 12.93 -13.99
CA GLU A 34 -5.26 12.20 -15.27
C GLU A 34 -4.75 13.02 -16.47
N SER A 35 -4.63 14.34 -16.31
CA SER A 35 -4.04 15.23 -17.31
C SER A 35 -2.51 15.34 -17.26
N ASP A 36 -1.84 14.72 -16.29
CA ASP A 36 -0.39 14.69 -16.25
C ASP A 36 0.14 13.94 -17.49
N PRO A 37 1.23 14.41 -18.14
CA PRO A 37 1.78 13.75 -19.33
C PRO A 37 2.10 12.25 -19.11
N ALA A 38 2.62 11.90 -17.93
CA ALA A 38 2.89 10.50 -17.56
C ALA A 38 1.59 9.69 -17.36
N ALA A 39 0.56 10.31 -16.78
CA ALA A 39 -0.75 9.69 -16.59
C ALA A 39 -1.43 9.42 -17.94
N MET A 40 -1.42 10.40 -18.85
CA MET A 40 -1.95 10.24 -20.21
C MET A 40 -1.20 9.15 -20.98
N ALA A 41 0.14 9.15 -20.91
CA ALA A 41 0.98 8.16 -21.58
C ALA A 41 0.69 6.73 -21.09
N LEU A 42 0.43 6.55 -19.79
CA LEU A 42 0.08 5.26 -19.21
C LEU A 42 -1.43 4.95 -19.21
N GLY A 43 -2.27 5.86 -19.70
CA GLY A 43 -3.72 5.71 -19.65
C GLY A 43 -4.26 5.58 -18.23
N TYR A 44 -3.66 6.30 -17.27
CA TYR A 44 -4.09 6.26 -15.88
C TYR A 44 -5.54 6.73 -15.75
N LYS A 45 -6.32 5.96 -14.98
CA LYS A 45 -7.65 6.30 -14.53
C LYS A 45 -7.68 6.25 -13.01
N ALA A 46 -8.26 7.27 -12.39
CA ALA A 46 -8.46 7.33 -10.95
C ALA A 46 -9.42 6.23 -10.44
N ASN A 47 -10.26 5.70 -11.33
CA ASN A 47 -11.16 4.58 -11.08
C ASN A 47 -11.02 3.52 -12.20
N ALA A 48 -10.65 2.29 -11.83
CA ALA A 48 -10.49 1.17 -12.75
C ALA A 48 -11.76 0.82 -13.55
N SER A 49 -12.95 1.16 -13.03
CA SER A 49 -14.22 0.96 -13.74
C SER A 49 -14.40 1.92 -14.93
N GLN A 50 -13.64 3.01 -14.98
CA GLN A 50 -13.65 3.99 -16.06
C GLN A 50 -12.59 3.72 -17.14
N VAL A 51 -11.88 2.59 -17.04
CA VAL A 51 -10.92 2.17 -18.06
C VAL A 51 -11.64 1.82 -19.35
N ASP A 52 -11.21 2.42 -20.45
CA ASP A 52 -11.67 2.08 -21.79
C ASP A 52 -11.11 0.70 -22.18
N LYS A 53 -11.94 -0.33 -22.05
CA LYS A 53 -11.59 -1.72 -22.33
C LYS A 53 -11.29 -1.98 -23.81
N ALA A 54 -11.80 -1.15 -24.72
CA ALA A 54 -11.52 -1.27 -26.14
C ALA A 54 -10.08 -0.80 -26.44
N LYS A 55 -9.65 0.28 -25.76
CA LYS A 55 -8.29 0.81 -25.86
C LYS A 55 -7.27 -0.02 -25.07
N PHE A 56 -7.64 -0.50 -23.89
CA PHE A 56 -6.76 -1.19 -22.95
C PHE A 56 -7.17 -2.66 -22.80
N LYS A 57 -6.85 -3.46 -23.81
CA LYS A 57 -7.21 -4.89 -23.87
C LYS A 57 -6.54 -5.74 -22.79
N ASN A 58 -5.49 -5.23 -22.15
CA ASN A 58 -4.77 -5.86 -21.05
C ASN A 58 -5.42 -5.64 -19.67
N TYR A 59 -6.43 -4.77 -19.56
CA TYR A 59 -7.17 -4.57 -18.31
C TYR A 59 -8.06 -5.78 -18.02
N MET A 60 -7.91 -6.37 -16.83
CA MET A 60 -8.81 -7.38 -16.31
C MET A 60 -9.68 -6.81 -15.17
N PRO A 61 -10.96 -7.20 -15.06
CA PRO A 61 -11.80 -6.80 -13.94
C PRO A 61 -11.15 -7.17 -12.60
N GLY A 62 -11.00 -6.18 -11.72
CA GLY A 62 -10.36 -6.34 -10.42
C GLY A 62 -8.89 -5.91 -10.39
N ASP A 63 -8.28 -5.62 -11.54
CA ASP A 63 -6.97 -4.98 -11.59
C ASP A 63 -7.09 -3.55 -11.07
N LYS A 64 -6.32 -3.23 -10.03
CA LYS A 64 -6.33 -1.89 -9.44
C LYS A 64 -4.99 -1.55 -8.81
N CYS A 65 -4.72 -0.27 -8.61
CA CYS A 65 -3.47 0.17 -8.01
C CYS A 65 -3.22 -0.50 -6.66
N SER A 66 -4.23 -0.66 -5.80
CA SER A 66 -4.07 -1.30 -4.48
C SER A 66 -3.60 -2.77 -4.51
N ASN A 67 -3.78 -3.49 -5.63
CA ASN A 67 -3.25 -4.84 -5.84
C ASN A 67 -2.10 -4.90 -6.88
N CYS A 68 -1.55 -3.74 -7.24
CA CYS A 68 -0.43 -3.61 -8.17
C CYS A 68 0.92 -3.66 -7.44
N GLN A 69 1.92 -4.27 -8.08
CA GLN A 69 3.31 -4.38 -7.59
C GLN A 69 3.96 -3.01 -7.35
N PHE A 70 3.57 -1.99 -8.12
CA PHE A 70 4.15 -0.65 -8.04
C PHE A 70 3.49 0.26 -6.99
N TYR A 71 2.44 -0.19 -6.31
CA TYR A 71 1.76 0.61 -5.30
C TYR A 71 2.52 0.60 -3.97
N GLN A 72 3.14 1.73 -3.63
CA GLN A 72 4.01 1.89 -2.47
C GLN A 72 3.23 2.21 -1.19
N GLY A 73 2.16 1.46 -0.94
CA GLY A 73 1.33 1.58 0.25
C GLY A 73 0.66 0.27 0.62
N ALA A 74 0.01 0.25 1.78
CA ALA A 74 -0.82 -0.87 2.20
C ALA A 74 -2.01 -1.03 1.23
N ALA A 75 -2.48 -2.26 0.96
CA ALA A 75 -3.61 -2.49 0.05
C ALA A 75 -4.91 -1.78 0.51
N SER A 76 -5.04 -1.46 1.80
CA SER A 76 -6.15 -0.70 2.39
C SER A 76 -5.97 0.82 2.32
N ALA A 77 -4.80 1.33 1.94
CA ALA A 77 -4.57 2.76 1.81
C ALA A 77 -5.39 3.31 0.63
N ALA A 78 -6.05 4.45 0.83
CA ALA A 78 -6.85 5.10 -0.23
C ALA A 78 -5.98 5.62 -1.39
N SER A 79 -4.74 6.04 -1.09
CA SER A 79 -3.76 6.44 -2.08
C SER A 79 -2.34 6.11 -1.62
N ALA A 80 -1.44 5.91 -2.58
CA ALA A 80 -0.02 5.70 -2.30
C ALA A 80 0.84 6.15 -3.49
N PRO A 81 2.14 6.40 -3.27
CA PRO A 81 3.07 6.71 -4.35
C PRO A 81 3.17 5.57 -5.38
N CYS A 82 3.30 5.93 -6.66
CA CYS A 82 3.59 4.98 -7.75
C CYS A 82 4.80 5.46 -8.57
N PRO A 83 5.90 4.68 -8.67
CA PRO A 83 7.10 5.08 -9.40
C PRO A 83 6.86 5.27 -10.90
N LEU A 84 5.90 4.55 -11.49
CA LEU A 84 5.54 4.71 -12.90
C LEU A 84 4.89 6.08 -13.21
N LEU A 85 4.33 6.72 -12.19
CA LEU A 85 3.67 8.02 -12.30
C LEU A 85 4.51 9.11 -11.60
N GLY A 86 5.83 8.97 -11.67
CA GLY A 86 6.78 9.95 -11.14
C GLY A 86 6.80 10.03 -9.61
N GLY A 87 6.38 8.98 -8.91
CA GLY A 87 6.28 8.96 -7.45
C GLY A 87 5.07 9.73 -6.90
N LYS A 88 4.18 10.24 -7.76
CA LYS A 88 2.93 10.87 -7.35
C LYS A 88 1.97 9.89 -6.69
N LEU A 89 1.03 10.40 -5.90
CA LEU A 89 0.01 9.58 -5.26
C LEU A 89 -1.04 9.13 -6.27
N VAL A 90 -1.22 7.82 -6.39
CA VAL A 90 -2.30 7.21 -7.16
C VAL A 90 -3.38 6.71 -6.21
N LEU A 91 -4.64 6.77 -6.64
CA LEU A 91 -5.73 6.16 -5.87
C LEU A 91 -5.64 4.64 -5.93
N GLY A 92 -5.90 3.97 -4.82
CA GLY A 92 -5.90 2.50 -4.72
C GLY A 92 -6.95 1.83 -5.63
N GLU A 93 -8.01 2.54 -5.98
CA GLU A 93 -9.06 2.09 -6.92
C GLU A 93 -8.75 2.47 -8.38
N GLY A 94 -7.63 3.14 -8.64
CA GLY A 94 -7.20 3.51 -9.98
C GLY A 94 -6.57 2.36 -10.77
N TRP A 95 -6.22 2.61 -12.02
CA TRP A 95 -5.54 1.66 -12.90
C TRP A 95 -4.74 2.39 -13.99
N CYS A 96 -3.66 1.78 -14.50
CA CYS A 96 -2.96 2.23 -15.72
C CYS A 96 -2.43 1.03 -16.50
N GLN A 97 -2.04 1.22 -17.77
CA GLN A 97 -1.59 0.13 -18.64
C GLN A 97 -0.28 -0.56 -18.17
N GLY A 98 0.49 0.10 -17.29
CA GLY A 98 1.66 -0.47 -16.62
C GLY A 98 1.32 -1.35 -15.42
N TYR A 99 0.05 -1.73 -15.23
CA TYR A 99 -0.39 -2.64 -14.18
C TYR A 99 0.42 -3.94 -14.18
N ALA A 100 0.90 -4.32 -12.99
CA ALA A 100 1.51 -5.61 -12.74
C ALA A 100 0.93 -6.14 -11.43
N LYS A 101 0.29 -7.31 -11.47
CA LYS A 101 -0.31 -7.93 -10.28
C LYS A 101 0.77 -8.19 -9.23
N LYS A 102 0.48 -7.88 -7.96
CA LYS A 102 1.32 -8.28 -6.82
C LYS A 102 1.45 -9.80 -6.78
N ALA A 103 2.67 -10.29 -6.64
CA ALA A 103 2.94 -11.71 -6.42
C ALA A 103 2.46 -12.17 -5.04
#